data_AF-A0A524N8F6-F1
#
_entry.id   AF-A0A524N8F6-F1
#
_cell.length_a   1.000
_cell.length_b   1.000
_cell.length_c   1.000
_cell.angle_alpha   90.00
_cell.angle_beta   90.00
_cell.angle_gamma   90.00
#
_symmetry.space_group_name_H-M   'P 1'
#
loop_
_entity.id
_entity.type
_entity.pdbx_description
1 polymer ?
#
loop_
_entity_poly.entity_id
_entity_poly.type
_entity_poly.pdbx_seq_one_letter_code
_entity_poly.pdbx_strand_id
1 'polypeptide(L)' 'MNLCQRLQQFAEPGQTVLSEPTWAALTERPTDYERLDSQLVKGRDTPVVPYRLPRPEMIPPILQTEGAPT' A
#
# COMPACT_ATOMS: atom_id res chain seq x y z
N MET A 1 1.58 -3.84 -21.87
CA MET A 1 1.02 -2.70 -21.10
C MET A 1 1.30 -2.96 -19.62
N ASN A 2 1.82 -1.97 -18.89
CA ASN A 2 2.41 -2.18 -17.56
C ASN A 2 1.36 -2.10 -16.44
N LEU A 3 1.15 -3.20 -15.71
CA LEU A 3 0.26 -3.28 -14.55
C LEU A 3 0.55 -2.19 -13.52
N CYS A 4 1.83 -1.94 -13.22
CA CYS A 4 2.26 -0.89 -12.28
C CYS A 4 1.78 0.51 -12.68
N GLN A 5 1.83 0.86 -13.96
CA GLN A 5 1.42 2.19 -14.41
C GLN A 5 -0.08 2.43 -14.19
N ARG A 6 -0.91 1.39 -14.37
CA ARG A 6 -2.34 1.44 -14.07
C ARG A 6 -2.60 1.53 -12.57
N LEU A 7 -1.88 0.76 -11.78
CA LEU A 7 -2.00 0.78 -10.32
C LEU A 7 -1.66 2.15 -9.73
N GLN A 8 -0.66 2.84 -10.28
CA GLN A 8 -0.29 4.19 -9.86
C GLN A 8 -1.40 5.23 -10.07
N GLN A 9 -2.36 5.00 -10.98
CA GLN A 9 -3.50 5.91 -11.17
C GLN A 9 -4.51 5.84 -10.02
N PHE A 10 -4.50 4.77 -9.22
CA PHE A 10 -5.35 4.61 -8.04
C PHE A 10 -4.68 5.06 -6.74
N ALA A 11 -3.39 5.40 -6.79
CA ALA A 11 -2.64 5.86 -5.64
C ALA A 11 -2.78 7.39 -5.51
N GLU A 12 -3.08 7.87 -4.32
CA GLU A 12 -2.91 9.29 -3.99
C GLU A 12 -1.49 9.55 -3.45
N PRO A 13 -1.04 10.82 -3.41
CA PRO A 13 0.29 11.16 -2.92
C PRO A 13 0.59 10.63 -1.50
N GLY A 14 1.56 9.72 -1.41
CA GLY A 14 1.99 9.10 -0.15
C GLY A 14 1.19 7.87 0.27
N GLN A 15 0.26 7.38 -0.58
CA GLN A 15 -0.33 6.05 -0.46
C GLN A 15 0.48 5.04 -1.28
N THR A 16 0.35 3.76 -0.91
CA THR A 16 0.94 2.66 -1.68
C THR A 16 -0.17 1.80 -2.26
N VAL A 17 -0.10 1.46 -3.56
CA VAL A 17 -1.05 0.55 -4.19
C VAL A 17 -0.33 -0.72 -4.61
N LEU A 18 -0.90 -1.86 -4.22
CA LEU A 18 -0.38 -3.19 -4.46
C LEU A 18 -1.30 -3.96 -5.42
N SER A 19 -0.70 -4.85 -6.19
CA SER A 19 -1.45 -5.81 -7.01
C SER A 19 -1.88 -7.01 -6.17
N GLU A 20 -2.96 -7.69 -6.56
CA GLU A 20 -3.42 -8.93 -5.93
C GLU A 20 -2.32 -9.98 -5.69
N PRO A 21 -1.46 -10.35 -6.68
CA PRO A 21 -0.40 -11.33 -6.42
C PRO A 21 0.64 -10.82 -5.41
N THR A 22 0.92 -9.51 -5.40
CA THR A 22 1.79 -8.91 -4.38
C THR A 22 1.15 -8.97 -3.00
N TRP A 23 -0.14 -8.65 -2.90
CA TRP A 23 -0.91 -8.76 -1.66
C TRP A 23 -0.97 -10.20 -1.13
N ALA A 24 -1.17 -11.17 -2.02
CA ALA A 24 -1.20 -12.58 -1.68
C ALA A 24 0.17 -13.11 -1.21
N ALA A 25 1.27 -12.54 -1.74
CA ALA A 25 2.63 -12.90 -1.36
C ALA A 25 3.10 -12.30 -0.03
N LEU A 26 2.38 -11.33 0.54
CA LEU A 26 2.72 -10.75 1.84
C LEU A 26 2.53 -11.77 2.97
N THR A 27 3.60 -11.98 3.75
CA THR A 27 3.57 -12.84 4.94
C THR A 27 2.82 -12.18 6.09
N GLU A 28 3.01 -10.86 6.26
CA GLU A 28 2.27 -10.04 7.21
C GLU A 28 1.45 -9.01 6.43
N ARG A 29 0.14 -8.99 6.67
CA ARG A 29 -0.78 -8.07 5.99
C ARG A 29 -1.07 -6.88 6.90
N PRO A 30 -0.94 -5.65 6.39
CA PRO A 30 -1.37 -4.47 7.13
C PRO A 30 -2.84 -4.60 7.53
N THR A 31 -3.17 -4.18 8.74
CA THR A 31 -4.56 -4.17 9.23
C THR A 31 -5.36 -3.04 8.59
N ASP A 32 -4.69 -1.93 8.29
CA ASP A 32 -5.28 -0.76 7.65
C ASP A 32 -4.99 -0.83 6.14
N TYR A 33 -6.00 -1.24 5.38
CA TYR A 33 -5.96 -1.32 3.92
C TYR A 33 -7.36 -1.17 3.33
N GLU A 34 -7.41 -0.67 2.11
CA GLU A 34 -8.63 -0.59 1.33
C GLU A 34 -8.51 -1.49 0.09
N ARG A 35 -9.46 -2.41 -0.07
CA ARG A 35 -9.58 -3.21 -1.28
C ARG A 35 -10.39 -2.44 -2.31
N LEU A 36 -9.80 -2.17 -3.46
CA LEU A 36 -10.44 -1.47 -4.58
C LEU A 36 -11.21 -2.46 -5.47
N ASP A 37 -12.13 -1.92 -6.28
CA ASP A 37 -12.89 -2.70 -7.26
C ASP A 37 -11.98 -3.41 -8.26
N SER A 38 -12.36 -4.63 -8.62
CA SER A 38 -11.64 -5.41 -9.62
C SER A 38 -11.71 -4.71 -10.98
N GLN A 39 -10.55 -4.47 -11.60
CA GLN A 39 -10.49 -3.92 -12.94
C GLN A 39 -9.87 -4.88 -13.92
N LEU A 40 -10.48 -4.99 -15.09
CA LEU A 40 -9.88 -5.67 -16.23
C LEU A 40 -8.90 -4.71 -16.92
N VAL A 41 -7.63 -5.07 -16.91
CA VAL A 41 -6.55 -4.29 -17.55
C VAL A 41 -6.30 -4.82 -18.95
N LYS A 42 -6.16 -3.92 -19.94
CA LYS A 42 -5.91 -4.30 -21.34
C LYS A 42 -4.68 -5.22 -21.43
N GLY A 43 -4.87 -6.41 -21.98
CA GLY A 43 -3.85 -7.45 -22.08
C GLY A 43 -3.90 -8.52 -20.96
N ARG A 44 -4.93 -8.51 -20.12
CA ARG A 44 -5.25 -9.62 -19.20
C ARG A 44 -6.66 -10.14 -19.46
N ASP A 45 -6.79 -11.47 -19.40
CA ASP A 45 -8.07 -12.18 -19.34
C ASP A 45 -8.64 -12.20 -17.91
N THR A 46 -7.78 -12.15 -16.89
CA THR A 46 -8.20 -12.17 -15.48
C THR A 46 -8.20 -10.76 -14.90
N PRO A 47 -9.32 -10.29 -14.29
CA PRO A 47 -9.37 -9.03 -13.56
C PRO A 47 -8.27 -8.95 -12.50
N VAL A 48 -7.79 -7.74 -12.22
CA VAL A 48 -6.88 -7.51 -11.08
C VAL A 48 -7.61 -6.76 -10.00
N VAL A 49 -7.38 -7.18 -8.76
CA VAL A 49 -7.87 -6.47 -7.57
C VAL A 49 -6.72 -5.64 -7.01
N PRO A 50 -6.82 -4.30 -7.04
CA PRO A 50 -5.86 -3.44 -6.37
C PRO A 50 -6.11 -3.40 -4.86
N TYR A 51 -5.04 -3.32 -4.08
CA TYR A 51 -5.10 -3.08 -2.64
C TYR A 51 -4.36 -1.79 -2.34
N ARG A 52 -5.05 -0.83 -1.73
CA ARG A 52 -4.50 0.46 -1.35
C ARG A 52 -4.15 0.44 0.12
N LEU A 53 -2.93 0.84 0.43
CA LEU A 53 -2.43 1.03 1.77
C LEU A 53 -2.43 2.53 2.09
N PRO A 54 -2.92 2.91 3.28
CA PRO A 54 -2.76 4.27 3.76
C PRO A 54 -1.28 4.60 3.89
N ARG A 55 -1.00 5.89 4.02
CA ARG A 55 0.35 6.32 4.38
C ARG A 55 0.70 5.65 5.72
N PRO A 56 1.86 5.00 5.86
CA PRO A 56 2.31 4.58 7.18
C PRO A 56 2.36 5.84 8.05
N GLU A 57 1.54 5.88 9.10
CA GLU A 57 1.64 6.94 10.10
C GLU A 57 3.08 6.89 10.59
N MET A 58 3.84 7.92 10.22
CA MET A 58 5.21 8.05 10.66
C MET A 58 5.16 8.01 12.18
N ILE A 59 5.68 6.94 12.77
CA ILE A 59 5.82 6.85 14.22
C ILE A 59 6.64 8.09 14.60
N PRO A 60 6.10 9.04 15.39
CA PRO A 60 6.87 10.19 15.79
C PRO A 60 8.14 9.66 16.48
N PRO A 61 9.31 10.28 16.23
CA PRO A 61 10.53 9.89 16.92
C PRO A 61 10.19 9.89 18.41
N ILE A 62 10.33 8.72 19.03
CA ILE A 62 10.14 8.53 20.47
C ILE A 62 10.76 9.73 21.18
N LEU A 63 10.00 10.38 22.07
CA LEU A 63 10.53 11.39 22.97
C LEU A 63 11.78 10.79 23.61
N GLN A 64 12.96 11.21 23.15
CA GLN A 64 14.21 10.96 23.83
C GLN A 64 14.04 11.58 25.21
N THR A 65 13.66 10.76 26.17
CA THR A 65 13.74 11.07 27.58
C THR A 65 15.21 10.92 27.92
N GLU A 66 16.05 11.77 27.35
CA GLU A 66 17.41 11.96 27.85
C GLU A 66 17.22 12.64 29.20
N GLY A 67 17.34 11.81 30.24
CA GLY A 67 17.25 12.25 31.62
C GLY A 67 18.19 13.41 31.85
N ALA A 68 17.74 14.38 32.63
CA ALA A 68 18.62 15.31 33.29
C ALA A 68 19.63 14.53 34.16
N PRO A 69 20.92 14.90 34.12
CA PRO A 69 21.69 14.90 35.34
C PRO A 69 22.19 16.32 35.65
N THR A 70 21.74 16.76 36.83
CA THR A 70 22.36 17.66 37.82
C THR A 70 23.18 18.86 37.37
#